data_AF-A0A8C5L2Q9-F1
#
_entry.id   AF-A0A8C5L2Q9-F1
#
_cell.length_a   1.000
_cell.length_b   1.000
_cell.length_c   1.000
_cell.angle_alpha   90.00
_cell.angle_beta   90.00
_cell.angle_gamma   90.00
#
_symmetry.space_group_name_H-M   'P 1'
#
loop_
_entity.id
_entity.type
_entity.pdbx_description
1 polymer ?
#
loop_
_entity_poly.entity_id
_entity_poly.type
_entity_poly.pdbx_seq_one_letter_code
_entity_poly.pdbx_strand_id
1 'polypeptide(L)'
;LADAARLPNLKELLQSPGDKDKPAWDLVSWILSSKVLTIHSARKSQFEKIQQLTGPSSTPVPSPDFLFEIEYFDPLNAKFYETKGERDLIYAYHGSRLENFHSIIHNGLHCHLNKTSLFGEGTYLTSDLSLALIYSPHGHGWQQSLLGPILSCVAVCEVIDHPDVKCRIRKKDSKEIDRRRARIKYSEGGDVPPKYFVVTNNQLLRVKYLLVYSQKQPKRASSWPSWLSSHWFMVMMSLYLLLLLIVSVANSSAFQHFWNRVKR
;
A
#
# COMPACT_ATOMS: atom_id res chain seq x y z
N LEU A 1 -19.42 -10.64 3.42
CA LEU A 1 -18.39 -10.21 4.40
C LEU A 1 -18.07 -11.29 5.43
N ALA A 2 -19.06 -12.00 5.99
CA ALA A 2 -18.82 -13.07 6.96
C ALA A 2 -17.89 -14.18 6.43
N ASP A 3 -18.04 -14.58 5.16
CA ASP A 3 -17.17 -15.62 4.56
C ASP A 3 -15.73 -15.14 4.37
N ALA A 4 -15.54 -13.87 4.01
CA ALA A 4 -14.21 -13.26 3.89
C ALA A 4 -13.48 -13.16 5.24
N ALA A 5 -14.22 -13.03 6.35
CA ALA A 5 -13.63 -13.03 7.68
C ALA A 5 -13.18 -14.43 8.15
N ARG A 6 -13.73 -15.49 7.55
CA ARG A 6 -13.42 -16.90 7.86
C ARG A 6 -12.31 -17.48 7.01
N LEU A 7 -11.80 -16.73 6.04
CA LEU A 7 -10.76 -17.18 5.11
C LEU A 7 -9.44 -17.45 5.86
N PRO A 8 -8.96 -18.71 5.90
CA PRO A 8 -7.67 -19.04 6.50
C PRO A 8 -6.52 -18.53 5.63
N ASN A 9 -5.31 -18.47 6.18
CA ASN A 9 -4.15 -18.10 5.38
C ASN A 9 -3.95 -19.08 4.19
N LEU A 10 -3.33 -18.63 3.10
CA LEU A 10 -3.25 -19.44 1.87
C LEU A 10 -2.48 -20.75 2.05
N LYS A 11 -1.51 -20.82 2.97
CA LYS A 11 -0.75 -22.06 3.23
C LYS A 11 -1.65 -23.11 3.87
N GLU A 12 -2.46 -22.70 4.84
CA GLU A 12 -3.44 -23.54 5.52
C GLU A 12 -4.53 -24.00 4.54
N LEU A 13 -5.04 -23.09 3.69
CA LEU A 13 -6.03 -23.44 2.67
C LEU A 13 -5.51 -24.52 1.71
N LEU A 14 -4.26 -24.40 1.26
CA LEU A 14 -3.61 -25.39 0.37
C LEU A 14 -3.37 -26.75 1.04
N GLN A 15 -3.24 -26.79 2.37
CA GLN A 15 -3.01 -28.03 3.13
C GLN A 15 -4.32 -28.70 3.57
N SER A 16 -5.45 -28.00 3.50
CA SER A 16 -6.75 -28.50 3.93
C SER A 16 -7.35 -29.50 2.93
N PRO A 17 -7.96 -30.60 3.39
CA PRO A 17 -8.71 -31.50 2.51
C PRO A 17 -9.90 -30.75 1.87
N GLY A 18 -9.96 -30.74 0.53
CA GLY A 18 -10.77 -29.83 -0.27
C GLY A 18 -12.28 -29.75 0.02
N ASP A 19 -12.84 -30.71 0.75
CA ASP A 19 -14.27 -30.74 1.07
C ASP A 19 -14.64 -29.90 2.32
N LYS A 20 -13.69 -29.62 3.22
CA LYS A 20 -13.98 -28.86 4.47
C LYS A 20 -14.13 -27.36 4.26
N ASP A 21 -13.45 -26.80 3.27
CA ASP A 21 -13.34 -25.35 3.06
C ASP A 21 -13.91 -24.88 1.72
N LYS A 22 -14.93 -25.57 1.20
CA LYS A 22 -15.52 -25.30 -0.11
C LYS A 22 -15.87 -23.80 -0.34
N PRO A 23 -16.52 -23.08 0.59
CA PRO A 23 -16.81 -21.65 0.39
C PRO A 23 -15.56 -20.78 0.30
N ALA A 24 -14.48 -21.13 1.03
CA ALA A 24 -13.21 -20.40 0.95
C ALA A 24 -12.51 -20.66 -0.38
N TRP A 25 -12.54 -21.90 -0.86
CA TRP A 25 -12.04 -22.27 -2.19
C TRP A 25 -12.81 -21.58 -3.32
N ASP A 26 -14.14 -21.55 -3.26
CA ASP A 26 -14.97 -20.86 -4.26
C ASP A 26 -14.64 -19.37 -4.32
N LEU A 27 -14.48 -18.72 -3.16
CA LEU A 27 -14.13 -17.30 -3.07
C LEU A 27 -12.71 -17.02 -3.58
N VAL A 28 -11.70 -17.81 -3.17
CA VAL A 28 -10.32 -17.63 -3.63
C VAL A 28 -10.20 -17.94 -5.13
N SER A 29 -10.91 -18.96 -5.61
CA SER A 29 -10.99 -19.29 -7.03
C SER A 29 -11.55 -18.09 -7.80
N TRP A 30 -12.66 -17.49 -7.35
CA TRP A 30 -13.21 -16.29 -7.98
C TRP A 30 -12.20 -15.13 -8.01
N ILE A 31 -11.51 -14.85 -6.89
CA ILE A 31 -10.49 -13.79 -6.80
C ILE A 31 -9.35 -14.01 -7.81
N LEU A 32 -8.93 -15.26 -8.01
CA LEU A 32 -7.81 -15.62 -8.89
C LEU A 32 -8.22 -15.96 -10.33
N SER A 33 -9.52 -16.00 -10.65
CA SER A 33 -10.06 -16.51 -11.92
C SER A 33 -9.98 -15.57 -13.13
N SER A 34 -9.20 -14.48 -13.02
CA SER A 34 -9.08 -13.48 -14.10
C SER A 34 -8.61 -14.11 -15.41
N LYS A 35 -9.40 -13.95 -16.46
CA LYS A 35 -9.05 -14.39 -17.83
C LYS A 35 -8.28 -13.32 -18.62
N VAL A 36 -8.13 -12.13 -18.04
CA VAL A 36 -7.64 -10.92 -18.73
C VAL A 36 -6.20 -10.61 -18.37
N LEU A 37 -5.82 -10.93 -17.14
CA LEU A 37 -4.52 -10.62 -16.58
C LEU A 37 -4.19 -11.57 -15.45
N THR A 38 -2.89 -11.66 -15.14
CA THR A 38 -2.36 -12.30 -13.94
C THR A 38 -1.30 -11.41 -13.29
N ILE A 39 -0.96 -11.71 -12.03
CA ILE A 39 -0.02 -10.93 -11.23
C ILE A 39 1.13 -11.84 -10.79
N HIS A 40 2.35 -11.43 -11.11
CA HIS A 40 3.57 -12.17 -10.76
C HIS A 40 4.39 -11.41 -9.73
N SER A 41 4.97 -12.14 -8.78
CA SER A 41 5.99 -11.57 -7.89
C SER A 41 7.25 -11.23 -8.68
N ALA A 42 7.74 -10.00 -8.56
CA ALA A 42 8.92 -9.51 -9.24
C ALA A 42 10.10 -9.33 -8.27
N ARG A 43 11.32 -9.47 -8.81
CA ARG A 43 12.57 -9.35 -8.03
C ARG A 43 12.89 -7.88 -7.76
N LYS A 44 13.64 -7.62 -6.69
CA LYS A 44 14.12 -6.26 -6.34
C LYS A 44 14.91 -5.57 -7.46
N SER A 45 15.62 -6.30 -8.31
CA SER A 45 16.32 -5.72 -9.47
C SER A 45 15.37 -5.05 -10.48
N GLN A 46 14.11 -5.47 -10.55
CA GLN A 46 13.10 -4.79 -11.37
C GLN A 46 12.76 -3.40 -10.80
N PHE A 47 12.89 -3.18 -9.49
CA PHE A 47 12.69 -1.87 -8.90
C PHE A 47 13.75 -0.86 -9.37
N GLU A 48 15.01 -1.28 -9.46
CA GLU A 48 16.08 -0.44 -10.01
C GLU A 48 15.80 -0.06 -11.48
N LYS A 49 15.30 -1.01 -12.27
CA LYS A 49 14.87 -0.76 -13.65
C LYS A 49 13.71 0.25 -13.71
N ILE A 50 12.72 0.11 -12.83
CA ILE A 50 11.60 1.06 -12.72
C ILE A 50 12.14 2.46 -12.39
N GLN A 51 13.06 2.58 -11.43
CA GLN A 51 13.68 3.87 -11.08
C GLN A 51 14.43 4.50 -12.26
N GLN A 52 15.13 3.69 -13.07
CA GLN A 52 15.78 4.17 -14.29
C GLN A 52 14.76 4.66 -15.33
N LEU A 53 13.63 3.97 -15.48
CA LEU A 53 12.57 4.31 -16.44
C LEU A 53 11.77 5.55 -16.02
N THR A 54 11.54 5.76 -14.72
CA THR A 54 10.79 6.92 -14.21
C THR A 54 11.66 8.15 -13.96
N GLY A 55 12.97 7.96 -13.84
CA GLY A 55 13.92 8.99 -13.46
C GLY A 55 14.10 9.13 -11.94
N PRO A 56 14.99 10.03 -11.49
CA PRO A 56 15.34 10.18 -10.08
C PRO A 56 14.21 10.80 -9.27
N SER A 57 13.92 10.20 -8.11
CA SER A 57 13.08 10.82 -7.07
C SER A 57 13.77 12.07 -6.52
N SER A 58 13.01 13.11 -6.20
CA SER A 58 13.62 14.33 -5.63
C SER A 58 13.94 14.26 -4.15
N THR A 59 13.36 13.29 -3.45
CA THR A 59 13.68 12.99 -2.06
C THR A 59 13.99 11.50 -1.93
N PRO A 60 14.72 11.10 -0.87
CA PRO A 60 14.91 9.70 -0.54
C PRO A 60 13.55 9.01 -0.36
N VAL A 61 13.33 7.91 -1.07
CA VAL A 61 12.09 7.13 -1.04
C VAL A 61 12.36 5.74 -0.46
N PRO A 62 11.43 5.15 0.31
CA PRO A 62 11.58 3.79 0.78
C PRO A 62 11.54 2.79 -0.39
N SER A 63 12.35 1.75 -0.29
CA SER A 63 12.22 0.54 -1.11
C SER A 63 10.88 -0.13 -0.79
N PRO A 64 10.12 -0.63 -1.79
CA PRO A 64 8.96 -1.48 -1.53
C PRO A 64 9.40 -2.77 -0.84
N ASP A 65 8.54 -3.30 0.02
CA ASP A 65 8.75 -4.62 0.65
C ASP A 65 8.45 -5.74 -0.35
N PHE A 66 7.44 -5.54 -1.20
CA PHE A 66 7.04 -6.45 -2.25
C PHE A 66 6.83 -5.70 -3.57
N LEU A 67 7.20 -6.35 -4.67
CA LEU A 67 7.02 -5.84 -6.02
C LEU A 67 6.27 -6.88 -6.83
N PHE A 68 5.26 -6.44 -7.57
CA PHE A 68 4.51 -7.29 -8.47
C PHE A 68 4.46 -6.70 -9.88
N GLU A 69 4.46 -7.58 -10.88
CA GLU A 69 4.25 -7.25 -12.28
C GLU A 69 2.89 -7.78 -12.74
N ILE A 70 2.16 -6.96 -13.49
CA ILE A 70 0.93 -7.35 -14.15
C ILE A 70 1.26 -7.80 -15.58
N GLU A 71 0.85 -9.03 -15.89
CA GLU A 71 0.86 -9.57 -17.23
C GLU A 71 -0.58 -9.54 -17.77
N TYR A 72 -0.76 -8.92 -18.93
CA TYR A 72 -2.04 -8.90 -19.63
C TYR A 72 -2.04 -9.99 -20.70
N PHE A 73 -3.15 -10.70 -20.82
CA PHE A 73 -3.35 -11.69 -21.87
C PHE A 73 -3.98 -11.05 -23.11
N ASP A 74 -3.89 -11.75 -24.23
CA ASP A 74 -4.58 -11.34 -25.45
C ASP A 74 -6.10 -11.52 -25.32
N PRO A 75 -6.90 -10.62 -25.92
CA PRO A 75 -6.52 -9.60 -26.90
C PRO A 75 -6.10 -8.24 -26.29
N LEU A 76 -6.16 -8.07 -24.97
CA LEU A 76 -5.87 -6.76 -24.35
C LEU A 76 -4.41 -6.34 -24.53
N ASN A 77 -3.49 -7.30 -24.41
CA ASN A 77 -2.07 -7.02 -24.58
C ASN A 77 -1.76 -6.58 -26.03
N ALA A 78 -2.21 -7.35 -27.02
CA ALA A 78 -2.11 -6.99 -28.43
C ALA A 78 -2.72 -5.61 -28.72
N LYS A 79 -3.93 -5.33 -28.22
CA LYS A 79 -4.61 -4.03 -28.41
C LYS A 79 -3.81 -2.85 -27.87
N PHE A 80 -3.14 -3.01 -26.73
CA PHE A 80 -2.30 -1.96 -26.16
C PHE A 80 -1.10 -1.66 -27.06
N TYR A 81 -0.42 -2.69 -27.57
CA TYR A 81 0.71 -2.51 -28.49
C TYR A 81 0.29 -2.01 -29.88
N GLU A 82 -0.88 -2.39 -30.36
CA GLU A 82 -1.50 -1.82 -31.56
C GLU A 82 -1.77 -0.31 -31.39
N THR A 83 -2.35 0.08 -30.24
CA THR A 83 -2.61 1.49 -29.90
C THR A 83 -1.30 2.28 -29.77
N LYS A 84 -0.26 1.67 -29.20
CA LYS A 84 1.09 2.25 -29.10
C LYS A 84 1.66 2.54 -30.49
N GLY A 85 1.64 1.55 -31.38
CA GLY A 85 2.36 1.61 -32.66
C GLY A 85 3.84 1.94 -32.45
N GLU A 86 4.37 2.84 -33.27
CA GLU A 86 5.77 3.29 -33.23
C GLU A 86 6.10 4.29 -32.11
N ARG A 87 5.13 4.64 -31.25
CA ARG A 87 5.34 5.63 -30.17
C ARG A 87 6.14 5.04 -29.01
N ASP A 88 6.81 5.91 -28.26
CA ASP A 88 7.53 5.53 -27.05
C ASP A 88 6.58 5.27 -25.86
N LEU A 89 7.10 4.55 -24.85
CA LEU A 89 6.43 4.36 -23.56
C LEU A 89 7.10 5.22 -22.49
N ILE A 90 6.26 5.88 -21.70
CA ILE A 90 6.62 6.62 -20.50
C ILE A 90 6.16 5.82 -19.29
N TYR A 91 7.00 5.76 -18.26
CA TYR A 91 6.64 5.14 -16.99
C TYR A 91 6.35 6.22 -15.95
N ALA A 92 5.24 6.09 -15.23
CA ALA A 92 4.85 7.03 -14.19
C ALA A 92 4.10 6.33 -13.06
N TYR A 93 4.19 6.90 -11.86
CA TYR A 93 3.54 6.41 -10.65
C TYR A 93 2.13 6.98 -10.50
N HIS A 94 1.25 6.17 -9.93
CA HIS A 94 -0.07 6.57 -9.45
C HIS A 94 -0.26 6.08 -8.02
N GLY A 95 -0.49 7.01 -7.10
CA GLY A 95 -0.84 6.68 -5.72
C GLY A 95 -2.34 6.64 -5.52
N SER A 96 -2.82 5.67 -4.74
CA SER A 96 -4.23 5.55 -4.37
C SER A 96 -4.39 4.88 -3.01
N ARG A 97 -5.58 4.99 -2.43
CA ARG A 97 -5.92 4.23 -1.21
C ARG A 97 -5.99 2.73 -1.54
N LEU A 98 -5.59 1.89 -0.58
CA LEU A 98 -5.46 0.45 -0.77
C LEU A 98 -6.75 -0.20 -1.30
N GLU A 99 -7.90 0.22 -0.80
CA GLU A 99 -9.22 -0.29 -1.17
C GLU A 99 -9.57 -0.11 -2.66
N ASN A 100 -8.91 0.82 -3.36
CA ASN A 100 -9.14 1.07 -4.78
C ASN A 100 -8.43 0.06 -5.68
N PHE A 101 -7.38 -0.61 -5.19
CA PHE A 101 -6.47 -1.39 -6.05
C PHE A 101 -7.12 -2.61 -6.68
N HIS A 102 -8.11 -3.24 -6.04
CA HIS A 102 -8.87 -4.32 -6.68
C HIS A 102 -9.56 -3.81 -7.96
N SER A 103 -10.25 -2.67 -7.89
CA SER A 103 -10.89 -2.06 -9.05
C SER A 103 -9.88 -1.57 -10.08
N ILE A 104 -8.79 -0.92 -9.63
CA ILE A 104 -7.72 -0.42 -10.52
C ILE A 104 -7.10 -1.55 -11.34
N ILE A 105 -6.88 -2.72 -10.74
CA ILE A 105 -6.31 -3.88 -11.43
C ILE A 105 -7.27 -4.41 -12.49
N HIS A 106 -8.55 -4.62 -12.14
CA HIS A 106 -9.49 -5.29 -13.03
C HIS A 106 -10.17 -4.37 -14.04
N ASN A 107 -10.31 -3.08 -13.73
CA ASN A 107 -11.04 -2.10 -14.54
C ASN A 107 -10.14 -0.97 -15.08
N GLY A 108 -8.89 -0.90 -14.64
CA GLY A 108 -7.98 0.19 -14.97
C GLY A 108 -8.20 1.45 -14.13
N LEU A 109 -7.41 2.49 -14.42
CA LEU A 109 -7.55 3.79 -13.79
C LEU A 109 -8.66 4.58 -14.50
N HIS A 110 -9.79 4.78 -13.82
CA HIS A 110 -10.91 5.53 -14.38
C HIS A 110 -10.70 7.05 -14.28
N CYS A 111 -10.41 7.71 -15.42
CA CYS A 111 -10.27 9.17 -15.52
C CYS A 111 -11.40 9.99 -14.84
N HIS A 112 -12.65 9.53 -14.88
CA HIS A 112 -13.82 10.31 -14.44
C HIS A 112 -14.18 10.16 -12.94
N LEU A 113 -13.55 9.22 -12.23
CA LEU A 113 -13.79 9.07 -10.78
C LEU A 113 -12.92 10.02 -9.95
N ASN A 114 -11.89 10.62 -10.55
CA ASN A 114 -10.99 11.59 -9.94
C ASN A 114 -11.54 13.02 -10.08
N LYS A 115 -12.66 13.33 -9.42
CA LYS A 115 -13.39 14.61 -9.56
C LYS A 115 -12.64 15.84 -9.03
N THR A 116 -11.56 15.69 -8.27
CA THR A 116 -10.77 16.82 -7.76
C THR A 116 -9.61 17.11 -8.69
N SER A 117 -9.78 18.09 -9.55
CA SER A 117 -8.83 18.32 -10.63
C SER A 117 -8.56 19.81 -10.79
N LEU A 118 -7.57 20.30 -10.04
CA LEU A 118 -7.06 21.66 -10.18
C LEU A 118 -6.53 21.90 -11.61
N PHE A 119 -6.05 20.85 -12.29
CA PHE A 119 -5.39 20.99 -13.60
C PHE A 119 -6.19 20.46 -14.79
N GLY A 120 -7.46 20.07 -14.62
CA GLY A 120 -8.33 19.51 -15.67
C GLY A 120 -8.48 17.99 -15.64
N GLU A 121 -9.64 17.50 -16.10
CA GLU A 121 -10.06 16.10 -15.92
C GLU A 121 -9.06 15.08 -16.47
N GLY A 122 -8.87 13.99 -15.74
CA GLY A 122 -8.06 12.86 -16.19
C GLY A 122 -7.42 12.07 -15.05
N THR A 123 -6.67 11.05 -15.43
CA THR A 123 -5.84 10.26 -14.51
C THR A 123 -4.54 10.99 -14.24
N TYR A 124 -4.32 11.33 -12.97
CA TYR A 124 -3.10 11.98 -12.50
C TYR A 124 -2.02 10.95 -12.22
N LEU A 125 -0.88 11.13 -12.88
CA LEU A 125 0.33 10.35 -12.69
C LEU A 125 1.50 11.27 -12.34
N THR A 126 2.57 10.72 -11.80
CA THR A 126 3.80 11.47 -11.52
C THR A 126 5.05 10.67 -11.81
N SER A 127 6.12 11.32 -12.27
CA SER A 127 7.43 10.67 -12.40
C SER A 127 8.17 10.49 -11.07
N ASP A 128 7.68 11.12 -9.99
CA ASP A 128 8.35 11.13 -8.69
C ASP A 128 7.59 10.25 -7.69
N LEU A 129 8.21 9.15 -7.29
CA LEU A 129 7.62 8.20 -6.34
C LEU A 129 7.28 8.85 -4.99
N SER A 130 8.05 9.85 -4.55
CA SER A 130 7.78 10.55 -3.29
C SER A 130 6.42 11.24 -3.28
N LEU A 131 5.99 11.77 -4.43
CA LEU A 131 4.69 12.41 -4.59
C LEU A 131 3.56 11.37 -4.63
N ALA A 132 3.76 10.25 -5.33
CA ALA A 132 2.78 9.18 -5.38
C ALA A 132 2.53 8.53 -4.01
N LEU A 133 3.57 8.43 -3.17
CA LEU A 133 3.45 7.90 -1.81
C LEU A 133 2.52 8.73 -0.91
N ILE A 134 2.45 10.05 -1.11
CA ILE A 134 1.53 10.93 -0.34
C ILE A 134 0.06 10.53 -0.58
N TYR A 135 -0.25 10.09 -1.80
CA TYR A 135 -1.59 9.62 -2.18
C TYR A 135 -1.83 8.15 -1.87
N SER A 136 -0.86 7.47 -1.26
CA SER A 136 -0.90 6.03 -0.97
C SER A 136 -0.80 5.76 0.55
N PRO A 137 -1.78 6.21 1.35
CA PRO A 137 -1.76 5.96 2.78
C PRO A 137 -1.86 4.45 3.06
N HIS A 138 -1.35 4.05 4.23
CA HIS A 138 -1.53 2.69 4.72
C HIS A 138 -3.03 2.41 4.96
N GLY A 139 -3.51 1.30 4.41
CA GLY A 139 -4.88 0.80 4.57
C GLY A 139 -4.90 -0.61 5.15
N HIS A 140 -6.06 -1.02 5.68
CA HIS A 140 -6.26 -2.37 6.16
C HIS A 140 -6.42 -3.34 4.98
N GLY A 141 -5.51 -4.31 4.90
CA GLY A 141 -5.60 -5.43 3.97
C GLY A 141 -6.25 -6.65 4.63
N TRP A 142 -5.79 -7.84 4.24
CA TRP A 142 -6.27 -9.09 4.79
C TRP A 142 -5.45 -9.52 6.02
N GLN A 143 -6.13 -9.83 7.13
CA GLN A 143 -5.48 -10.14 8.41
C GLN A 143 -4.55 -11.37 8.36
N GLN A 144 -4.90 -12.36 7.54
CA GLN A 144 -4.12 -13.60 7.37
C GLN A 144 -3.13 -13.53 6.19
N SER A 145 -2.87 -12.32 5.68
CA SER A 145 -1.97 -12.10 4.56
C SER A 145 -0.51 -12.34 4.94
N LEU A 146 0.21 -13.05 4.06
CA LEU A 146 1.67 -13.19 4.14
C LEU A 146 2.41 -11.84 4.00
N LEU A 147 1.77 -10.85 3.38
CA LEU A 147 2.33 -9.51 3.20
C LEU A 147 2.16 -8.63 4.45
N GLY A 148 1.39 -9.09 5.44
CA GLY A 148 0.98 -8.31 6.60
C GLY A 148 -0.42 -7.68 6.45
N PRO A 149 -1.04 -7.28 7.57
CA PRO A 149 -2.44 -6.84 7.61
C PRO A 149 -2.65 -5.37 7.22
N ILE A 150 -1.57 -4.58 7.14
CA ILE A 150 -1.63 -3.14 6.85
C ILE A 150 -0.65 -2.84 5.72
N LEU A 151 -1.18 -2.39 4.58
CA LEU A 151 -0.43 -2.21 3.34
C LEU A 151 -0.65 -0.80 2.77
N SER A 152 0.38 -0.25 2.15
CA SER A 152 0.29 0.84 1.19
C SER A 152 0.67 0.31 -0.18
N CYS A 153 0.03 0.82 -1.24
CA CYS A 153 0.30 0.39 -2.60
C CYS A 153 0.41 1.58 -3.56
N VAL A 154 1.38 1.52 -4.47
CA VAL A 154 1.58 2.49 -5.56
C VAL A 154 1.58 1.71 -6.88
N ALA A 155 0.80 2.18 -7.86
CA ALA A 155 0.82 1.64 -9.21
C ALA A 155 1.94 2.29 -10.03
N VAL A 156 2.65 1.51 -10.83
CA VAL A 156 3.52 1.98 -11.91
C VAL A 156 2.79 1.73 -13.22
N CYS A 157 2.54 2.79 -13.97
CA CYS A 157 1.79 2.75 -15.22
C CYS A 157 2.72 2.85 -16.41
N GLU A 158 2.46 2.01 -17.43
CA GLU A 158 2.95 2.23 -18.79
C GLU A 158 2.00 3.20 -19.48
N VAL A 159 2.54 4.29 -20.02
CA VAL A 159 1.79 5.34 -20.71
C VAL A 159 2.34 5.51 -22.12
N ILE A 160 1.49 5.46 -23.13
CA ILE A 160 1.86 5.71 -24.53
C ILE A 160 2.12 7.22 -24.70
N ASP A 161 3.27 7.61 -25.24
CA ASP A 161 3.58 9.03 -25.50
C ASP A 161 2.70 9.58 -26.63
N HIS A 162 1.53 10.10 -26.26
CA HIS A 162 0.50 10.60 -27.16
C HIS A 162 0.17 12.07 -26.84
N PRO A 163 -0.31 12.88 -27.81
CA PRO A 163 -0.76 14.25 -27.58
C PRO A 163 -1.84 14.43 -26.49
N ASP A 164 -2.60 13.39 -26.18
CA ASP A 164 -3.63 13.39 -25.13
C ASP A 164 -3.05 13.22 -23.72
N VAL A 165 -1.77 12.88 -23.61
CA VAL A 165 -1.02 12.91 -22.35
C VAL A 165 -0.52 14.34 -22.15
N LYS A 166 -1.05 15.03 -21.13
CA LYS A 166 -0.69 16.41 -20.81
C LYS A 166 0.41 16.43 -19.76
N CYS A 167 1.50 17.10 -20.07
CA CYS A 167 2.73 17.06 -19.29
C CYS A 167 3.70 18.14 -19.76
N ARG A 168 4.63 18.51 -18.89
CA ARG A 168 5.80 19.34 -19.24
C ARG A 168 7.05 18.45 -19.35
N ILE A 169 7.13 17.66 -20.42
CA ILE A 169 8.31 16.83 -20.67
C ILE A 169 9.41 17.68 -21.31
N ARG A 170 10.65 17.46 -20.86
CA ARG A 170 11.84 17.93 -21.58
C ARG A 170 12.11 16.97 -22.73
N LYS A 171 12.20 17.47 -23.96
CA LYS A 171 12.56 16.62 -25.11
C LYS A 171 13.89 15.92 -24.85
N LYS A 172 13.98 14.64 -25.21
CA LYS A 172 15.13 13.75 -24.97
C LYS A 172 16.47 14.35 -25.44
N ASP A 173 16.43 15.23 -26.45
CA ASP A 173 17.62 15.84 -27.08
C ASP A 173 17.64 17.38 -27.05
N SER A 174 16.81 18.05 -26.26
CA SER A 174 16.83 19.52 -26.17
C SER A 174 16.47 20.03 -24.78
N LYS A 175 17.09 21.14 -24.35
CA LYS A 175 16.71 21.86 -23.12
C LYS A 175 15.32 22.51 -23.22
N GLU A 176 14.67 22.44 -24.39
CA GLU A 176 13.37 23.03 -24.65
C GLU A 176 12.25 22.16 -24.04
N ILE A 177 11.43 22.79 -23.21
CA ILE A 177 10.23 22.17 -22.62
C ILE A 177 9.15 22.20 -23.70
N ASP A 178 8.58 21.03 -24.02
CA ASP A 178 7.43 20.98 -24.91
C ASP A 178 6.20 21.57 -24.21
N ARG A 179 6.01 22.89 -24.39
CA ARG A 179 4.87 23.63 -23.81
C ARG A 179 3.55 23.32 -24.51
N ARG A 180 3.56 22.65 -25.67
CA ARG A 180 2.33 22.38 -26.45
C ARG A 180 1.38 21.44 -25.71
N ARG A 181 1.88 20.60 -24.81
CA ARG A 181 1.10 19.65 -23.99
C ARG A 181 0.96 20.06 -22.53
N ALA A 182 1.39 21.27 -22.16
CA ALA A 182 1.45 21.68 -20.76
C ALA A 182 0.08 21.99 -20.14
N ARG A 183 -0.97 22.22 -20.94
CA ARG A 183 -2.27 22.71 -20.46
C ARG A 183 -3.44 21.84 -20.93
N ILE A 184 -4.37 21.59 -20.01
CA ILE A 184 -5.66 20.96 -20.31
C ILE A 184 -6.71 22.04 -20.61
N LYS A 185 -7.62 21.73 -21.53
CA LYS A 185 -8.77 22.59 -21.84
C LYS A 185 -9.63 22.73 -20.57
N TYR A 186 -9.91 23.97 -20.17
CA TYR A 186 -10.64 24.30 -18.92
C TYR A 186 -9.88 24.05 -17.60
N SER A 187 -8.55 23.95 -17.61
CA SER A 187 -7.76 23.93 -16.37
C SER A 187 -7.86 25.26 -15.60
N GLU A 188 -8.35 25.20 -14.36
CA GLU A 188 -8.43 26.34 -13.42
C GLU A 188 -7.05 26.69 -12.82
N GLY A 189 -6.20 25.68 -12.60
CA GLY A 189 -4.86 25.80 -12.00
C GLY A 189 -3.73 26.12 -12.97
N GLY A 190 -4.04 26.37 -14.24
CA GLY A 190 -3.05 26.67 -15.27
C GLY A 190 -2.35 25.43 -15.83
N ASP A 191 -1.04 25.50 -15.97
CA ASP A 191 -0.24 24.43 -16.59
C ASP A 191 0.03 23.29 -15.59
N VAL A 192 0.08 22.05 -16.12
CA VAL A 192 0.44 20.86 -15.35
C VAL A 192 1.88 21.00 -14.81
N PRO A 193 2.13 20.77 -13.51
CA PRO A 193 3.46 20.92 -12.95
C PRO A 193 4.46 19.92 -13.55
N PRO A 194 5.79 20.20 -13.52
CA PRO A 194 6.79 19.45 -14.29
C PRO A 194 6.90 17.94 -14.04
N LYS A 195 6.49 17.48 -12.86
CA LYS A 195 6.56 16.06 -12.47
C LYS A 195 5.24 15.32 -12.61
N TYR A 196 4.18 16.00 -13.04
CA TYR A 196 2.86 15.42 -13.19
C TYR A 196 2.53 15.20 -14.66
N PHE A 197 1.76 14.15 -14.88
CA PHE A 197 1.14 13.83 -16.16
C PHE A 197 -0.35 13.71 -15.91
N VAL A 198 -1.16 14.21 -16.83
CA VAL A 198 -2.60 13.98 -16.82
C VAL A 198 -2.96 13.27 -18.10
N VAL A 199 -3.48 12.06 -17.97
CA VAL A 199 -3.92 11.24 -19.09
C VAL A 199 -5.43 11.32 -19.17
N THR A 200 -5.97 11.80 -20.28
CA THR A 200 -7.43 11.94 -20.48
C THR A 200 -8.07 10.70 -21.05
N ASN A 201 -7.33 9.91 -21.83
CA ASN A 201 -7.81 8.68 -22.48
C ASN A 201 -7.24 7.43 -21.78
N ASN A 202 -8.13 6.63 -21.18
CA ASN A 202 -7.78 5.39 -20.47
C ASN A 202 -7.07 4.34 -21.36
N GLN A 203 -7.25 4.39 -22.67
CA GLN A 203 -6.60 3.43 -23.60
C GLN A 203 -5.10 3.69 -23.75
N LEU A 204 -4.63 4.87 -23.35
CA LEU A 204 -3.23 5.27 -23.47
C LEU A 204 -2.38 4.84 -22.28
N LEU A 205 -2.97 4.23 -21.26
CA LEU A 205 -2.24 3.79 -20.09
C LEU A 205 -2.73 2.44 -19.58
N ARG A 206 -1.83 1.69 -18.94
CA ARG A 206 -2.18 0.50 -18.16
C ARG A 206 -1.27 0.38 -16.95
N VAL A 207 -1.77 -0.23 -15.88
CA VAL A 207 -0.94 -0.53 -14.71
C VAL A 207 -0.03 -1.71 -15.05
N LYS A 208 1.28 -1.54 -14.90
CA LYS A 208 2.28 -2.56 -15.22
C LYS A 208 2.94 -3.16 -13.98
N TYR A 209 3.19 -2.37 -12.95
CA TYR A 209 3.74 -2.87 -11.68
C TYR A 209 2.97 -2.34 -10.47
N LEU A 210 3.06 -3.08 -9.37
CA LEU A 210 2.54 -2.69 -8.06
C LEU A 210 3.69 -2.68 -7.05
N LEU A 211 3.96 -1.51 -6.47
CA LEU A 211 4.87 -1.36 -5.34
C LEU A 211 4.04 -1.51 -4.07
N VAL A 212 4.38 -2.48 -3.22
CA VAL A 212 3.64 -2.73 -1.98
C VAL A 212 4.56 -2.53 -0.79
N TYR A 213 4.10 -1.70 0.15
CA TYR A 213 4.78 -1.36 1.39
C TYR A 213 3.99 -1.95 2.54
N SER A 214 4.65 -2.76 3.36
CA SER A 214 4.04 -3.38 4.52
C SER A 214 4.40 -2.59 5.75
N GLN A 215 3.39 -2.17 6.51
CA GLN A 215 3.65 -1.56 7.79
C GLN A 215 4.17 -2.64 8.74
N LYS A 216 5.47 -2.60 9.04
CA LYS A 216 6.05 -3.43 10.08
C LYS A 216 5.34 -3.10 11.39
N GLN A 217 4.45 -3.98 11.83
CA GLN A 217 3.92 -3.86 13.17
C GLN A 217 5.10 -4.00 14.13
N PRO A 218 5.25 -3.11 15.13
CA PRO A 218 6.20 -3.36 16.19
C PRO A 218 5.82 -4.73 16.76
N LYS A 219 6.73 -5.70 16.68
CA LYS A 219 6.56 -6.97 17.38
C LYS A 219 6.29 -6.57 18.83
N ARG A 220 5.03 -6.65 19.28
CA ARG A 220 4.76 -6.61 20.73
C ARG A 220 5.66 -7.69 21.28
N ALA A 221 6.68 -7.31 22.04
CA ALA A 221 7.51 -8.24 22.76
C ALA A 221 6.53 -9.08 23.60
N SER A 222 6.26 -10.30 23.15
CA SER A 222 5.28 -11.19 23.73
C SER A 222 5.89 -11.87 24.95
N SER A 223 6.33 -11.07 25.93
CA SER A 223 6.83 -11.59 27.20
C SER A 223 6.08 -11.04 28.41
N TRP A 224 5.05 -10.22 28.22
CA TRP A 224 4.20 -9.77 29.33
C TRP A 224 2.84 -10.47 29.23
N PRO A 225 2.43 -11.24 30.26
CA PRO A 225 1.15 -11.93 30.22
C PRO A 225 0.02 -10.90 30.08
N SER A 226 -0.83 -11.10 29.08
CA SER A 226 -1.98 -10.25 28.70
C SER A 226 -2.91 -9.90 29.88
N TRP A 227 -2.92 -10.75 30.92
CA TRP A 227 -3.67 -10.52 32.15
C TRP A 227 -3.19 -9.30 32.92
N LEU A 228 -1.86 -9.07 33.01
CA LEU A 228 -1.27 -7.95 33.76
C LEU A 228 -1.56 -6.60 33.08
N SER A 229 -1.59 -6.54 31.75
CA SER A 229 -1.92 -5.30 31.03
C SER A 229 -3.40 -4.96 31.14
N SER A 230 -4.28 -5.97 31.16
CA SER A 230 -5.73 -5.77 31.29
C SER A 230 -6.15 -5.37 32.72
N HIS A 231 -5.35 -5.71 33.74
CA HIS A 231 -5.66 -5.46 35.14
C HIS A 231 -4.62 -4.57 35.84
N TRP A 232 -3.83 -3.81 35.08
CA TRP A 232 -2.72 -3.01 35.59
C TRP A 232 -3.13 -2.10 36.76
N PHE A 233 -4.31 -1.47 36.64
CA PHE A 233 -4.87 -0.64 37.70
C PHE A 233 -5.12 -1.43 38.99
N MET A 234 -5.75 -2.61 38.90
CA MET A 234 -6.02 -3.47 40.06
C MET A 234 -4.73 -4.00 40.70
N VAL A 235 -3.72 -4.33 39.88
CA VAL A 235 -2.41 -4.79 40.36
C VAL A 235 -1.69 -3.65 41.11
N MET A 236 -1.68 -2.44 40.57
CA MET A 236 -1.10 -1.25 41.21
C MET A 236 -1.83 -0.89 42.51
N MET A 237 -3.16 -0.96 42.53
CA MET A 237 -3.97 -0.72 43.73
C MET A 237 -3.66 -1.75 44.83
N SER A 238 -3.57 -3.03 44.46
CA SER A 238 -3.26 -4.12 45.40
C SER A 238 -1.86 -3.98 45.99
N LEU A 239 -0.86 -3.65 45.16
CA LEU A 239 0.51 -3.36 45.59
C LEU A 239 0.58 -2.18 46.56
N TYR A 240 -0.15 -1.11 46.27
CA TYR A 240 -0.19 0.06 47.13
C TYR A 240 -0.82 -0.24 48.50
N LEU A 241 -1.93 -0.98 48.53
CA LEU A 241 -2.56 -1.44 49.78
C LEU A 241 -1.63 -2.35 50.58
N LEU A 242 -0.89 -3.23 49.91
CA LEU A 242 0.07 -4.12 50.55
C LEU A 242 1.25 -3.34 51.16
N LEU A 243 1.71 -2.29 50.48
CA LEU A 243 2.74 -1.38 51.00
C LEU A 243 2.23 -0.62 52.24
N LEU A 244 1.00 -0.12 52.21
CA LEU A 244 0.37 0.53 53.37
C LEU A 244 0.24 -0.43 54.57
N LEU A 245 -0.12 -1.69 54.32
CA LEU A 245 -0.17 -2.73 55.34
C LEU A 245 1.21 -3.01 55.93
N ILE A 246 2.24 -3.14 55.10
CA ILE A 246 3.63 -3.34 55.57
C ILE A 246 4.09 -2.18 56.45
N VAL A 247 3.84 -0.93 56.02
CA VAL A 247 4.18 0.26 56.80
C VAL A 247 3.39 0.30 58.12
N SER A 248 2.11 -0.05 58.09
CA SER A 248 1.26 -0.11 59.28
C SER A 248 1.74 -1.17 60.27
N VAL A 249 2.09 -2.36 59.81
CA VAL A 249 2.65 -3.44 60.66
C VAL A 249 4.01 -3.04 61.22
N ALA A 250 4.89 -2.48 60.39
CA ALA A 250 6.22 -2.04 60.82
C ALA A 250 6.18 -0.91 61.86
N ASN A 251 5.15 -0.05 61.80
CA ASN A 251 4.93 1.03 62.76
C ASN A 251 4.05 0.61 63.95
N SER A 252 3.58 -0.64 64.00
CA SER A 252 2.77 -1.13 65.11
C SER A 252 3.65 -1.40 66.34
N SER A 253 3.18 -0.98 67.52
CA SER A 253 3.89 -1.18 68.79
C SER A 253 4.08 -2.67 69.11
N ALA A 254 3.16 -3.53 68.68
CA ALA A 254 3.26 -4.99 68.82
C ALA A 254 4.41 -5.58 68.01
N PHE A 255 4.58 -5.16 66.76
CA PHE A 255 5.69 -5.62 65.92
C PHE A 255 7.03 -5.07 66.41
N GLN A 256 7.09 -3.81 66.83
CA GLN A 256 8.30 -3.23 67.43
C GLN A 256 8.69 -3.95 68.73
N HIS A 257 7.72 -4.28 69.59
CA HIS A 257 7.96 -5.07 70.79
C HIS A 257 8.46 -6.50 70.48
N PHE A 258 7.86 -7.17 69.49
CA PHE A 258 8.30 -8.50 69.04
C PHE A 258 9.73 -8.44 68.48
N TRP A 259 10.02 -7.49 67.60
CA TRP A 259 11.33 -7.33 66.96
C TRP A 259 12.44 -6.98 67.96
N ASN A 260 12.15 -6.14 68.94
CA ASN A 260 13.08 -5.81 70.03
C ASN A 260 13.34 -7.00 70.98
N ARG A 261 12.41 -7.95 71.06
CA ARG A 261 12.56 -9.19 71.85
C ARG A 261 13.40 -10.24 71.13
N VAL A 262 13.34 -10.27 69.80
CA VAL A 262 14.16 -11.16 68.94
C VAL A 262 15.60 -10.65 68.77
N LYS A 263 15.83 -9.34 68.93
CA LYS A 263 17.18 -8.73 68.92
C LYS A 263 17.94 -8.83 70.25
N ARG A 264 17.33 -9.34 71.31
CA ARG A 264 17.99 -9.59 72.61
C ARG A 264 18.60 -10.99 72.68
#